data_AF-A0A3A5SMN1-F1
#
_entry.id   AF-A0A3A5SMN1-F1
#
_cell.length_a   1.000
_cell.length_b   1.000
_cell.length_c   1.000
_cell.angle_alpha   90.00
_cell.angle_beta   90.00
_cell.angle_gamma   90.00
#
_symmetry.space_group_name_H-M   'P 1'
#
loop_
_entity.id
_entity.type
_entity.pdbx_description
1 polymer ?
#
loop_
_entity_poly.entity_id
_entity_poly.type
_entity_poly.pdbx_seq_one_letter_code
_entity_poly.pdbx_strand_id
1 'polypeptide(L)'
;MNWLNKIWTTLQQIFTDGPDYIKSNPKSGYLIVILILLVWLLGLLLDWKWTYARPGSWGGNFWLDILGPNGLRFWLGVIVVLAIFLSGYLFFKT
;
A
#
# COMPACT_ATOMS: atom_id res chain seq x y z
N MET A 1 22.38 21.61 3.24
CA MET A 1 21.27 21.63 4.22
C MET A 1 19.94 22.19 3.69
N ASN A 2 19.92 23.13 2.73
CA ASN A 2 18.66 23.70 2.20
C ASN A 2 17.69 22.67 1.58
N TRP A 3 18.21 21.60 0.99
CA TRP A 3 17.38 20.55 0.36
C TRP A 3 16.59 19.73 1.38
N LEU A 4 17.16 19.43 2.56
CA LEU A 4 16.47 18.72 3.64
C LEU A 4 15.35 19.58 4.23
N ASN A 5 15.61 20.86 4.45
CA ASN A 5 14.59 21.79 4.93
C ASN A 5 13.44 21.90 3.93
N LYS A 6 13.75 21.95 2.63
CA LYS A 6 12.73 21.96 1.57
C LYS A 6 11.86 20.70 1.61
N ILE A 7 12.48 19.51 1.73
CA ILE A 7 11.74 18.25 1.89
C ILE A 7 10.84 18.31 3.12
N TRP A 8 11.38 18.73 4.26
CA TRP A 8 10.64 18.81 5.50
C TRP A 8 9.41 19.73 5.37
N THR A 9 9.58 20.93 4.81
CA THR A 9 8.47 21.86 4.62
C THR A 9 7.42 21.33 3.63
N THR A 10 7.85 20.67 2.56
CA THR A 10 6.91 20.06 1.60
C THR A 10 6.12 18.92 2.25
N LEU A 11 6.75 18.10 3.08
CA LEU A 11 6.06 17.04 3.82
C LEU A 11 5.04 17.65 4.79
N GLN A 12 5.42 18.66 5.57
CA GLN A 12 4.50 19.34 6.48
C GLN A 12 3.29 19.90 5.74
N GLN A 13 3.51 20.52 4.57
CA GLN A 13 2.43 21.04 3.75
C GLN A 13 1.49 19.93 3.26
N ILE A 14 2.03 18.82 2.76
CA ILE A 14 1.23 17.66 2.31
C ILE A 14 0.38 17.10 3.46
N PHE A 15 0.91 17.00 4.68
CA PHE A 15 0.16 16.51 5.83
C PHE A 15 -0.90 17.50 6.34
N THR A 16 -0.72 18.80 6.10
CA THR A 16 -1.65 19.85 6.53
C THR A 16 -2.78 20.02 5.52
N ASP A 17 -2.45 20.15 4.23
CA ASP A 17 -3.41 20.47 3.17
C ASP A 17 -4.01 19.20 2.54
N GLY A 18 -3.29 18.08 2.61
CA GLY A 18 -3.68 16.81 1.98
C GLY A 18 -5.05 16.29 2.42
N PRO A 19 -5.39 16.28 3.72
CA PRO A 19 -6.71 15.83 4.18
C PRO A 19 -7.87 16.62 3.55
N ASP A 20 -7.75 17.94 3.43
CA ASP A 20 -8.79 18.78 2.86
C ASP A 20 -8.85 18.66 1.32
N TYR A 21 -7.71 18.43 0.67
CA TYR A 21 -7.68 18.05 -0.74
C TYR A 21 -8.43 16.73 -1.00
N ILE A 22 -8.24 15.71 -0.15
CA ILE A 22 -8.92 14.41 -0.29
C ILE A 22 -10.43 14.55 -0.08
N LYS A 23 -10.85 15.36 0.91
CA LYS A 23 -12.28 15.64 1.14
C LYS A 23 -12.93 16.33 -0.07
N SER A 24 -12.24 17.29 -0.67
CA SER A 24 -12.74 18.03 -1.84
C SER A 24 -12.64 17.23 -3.14
N ASN A 25 -11.72 16.27 -3.23
CA ASN A 25 -11.52 15.40 -4.38
C ASN A 25 -11.58 13.93 -3.94
N PRO A 26 -12.77 13.38 -3.64
CA PRO A 26 -12.90 12.03 -3.08
C PRO A 26 -12.27 10.93 -3.96
N LYS A 27 -12.21 11.14 -5.28
CA LYS A 27 -11.51 10.25 -6.23
C LYS A 27 -10.01 10.12 -5.93
N SER A 28 -9.38 11.16 -5.40
CA SER A 28 -7.95 11.13 -5.06
C SER A 28 -7.62 10.08 -3.98
N GLY A 29 -8.62 9.65 -3.20
CA GLY A 29 -8.48 8.52 -2.28
C GLY A 29 -8.02 7.22 -2.99
N TYR A 30 -8.46 6.99 -4.23
CA TYR A 30 -8.01 5.83 -5.01
C TYR A 30 -6.51 5.89 -5.32
N LEU A 31 -5.93 7.08 -5.52
CA LEU A 31 -4.49 7.24 -5.73
C LEU A 31 -3.69 6.89 -4.47
N ILE A 32 -4.21 7.24 -3.29
CA ILE A 32 -3.59 6.88 -2.00
C ILE A 32 -3.64 5.37 -1.80
N VAL A 33 -4.78 4.74 -2.09
CA VAL A 33 -4.91 3.28 -2.05
C VAL A 33 -3.90 2.63 -3.00
N ILE A 34 -3.79 3.10 -4.24
CA ILE A 34 -2.80 2.60 -5.21
C ILE A 34 -1.38 2.75 -4.66
N LEU A 35 -1.02 3.91 -4.09
CA LEU A 35 0.30 4.15 -3.50
C LEU A 35 0.63 3.13 -2.40
N ILE A 36 -0.31 2.90 -1.48
CA ILE A 36 -0.15 1.92 -0.39
C ILE A 36 0.01 0.51 -0.94
N LEU A 37 -0.82 0.13 -1.93
CA LEU A 37 -0.75 -1.18 -2.57
C LEU A 37 0.57 -1.39 -3.33
N LEU A 38 1.12 -0.36 -3.96
CA LEU A 38 2.43 -0.41 -4.61
C LEU A 38 3.56 -0.65 -3.60
N VAL A 39 3.52 0.02 -2.44
CA VAL A 39 4.49 -0.21 -1.36
C VAL A 39 4.37 -1.65 -0.83
N TRP A 40 3.14 -2.15 -0.68
CA TRP A 40 2.92 -3.53 -0.27
C TRP A 40 3.43 -4.54 -1.31
N LEU A 41 3.16 -4.30 -2.60
CA LEU A 41 3.66 -5.13 -3.69
C LEU A 41 5.19 -5.17 -3.73
N LEU A 42 5.84 -4.01 -3.56
CA LEU A 42 7.30 -3.94 -3.46
C LEU A 42 7.81 -4.75 -2.28
N GLY A 43 7.16 -4.68 -1.13
CA GLY A 43 7.56 -5.49 0.02
C GLY A 43 7.36 -6.99 -0.21
N LEU A 44 6.31 -7.42 -0.92
CA LEU A 44 6.14 -8.82 -1.32
C LEU A 44 7.24 -9.29 -2.28
N LEU A 45 7.65 -8.45 -3.24
CA LEU A 45 8.73 -8.73 -4.18
C LEU A 45 10.11 -8.79 -3.48
N LEU A 46 10.37 -7.86 -2.57
CA LEU A 46 11.61 -7.76 -1.78
C LEU A 46 11.65 -8.68 -0.56
N ASP A 47 10.67 -9.57 -0.41
CA ASP A 47 10.59 -10.55 0.68
C ASP A 47 10.56 -9.95 2.09
N TRP A 48 9.91 -8.79 2.23
CA TRP A 48 9.74 -8.16 3.53
C TRP A 48 8.75 -8.96 4.38
N LYS A 49 9.26 -9.68 5.38
CA LYS A 49 8.45 -10.59 6.21
C LYS A 49 7.16 -9.98 6.76
N TRP A 50 7.13 -8.70 7.13
CA TRP A 50 5.93 -8.05 7.65
C TRP A 50 4.77 -7.95 6.64
N THR A 51 5.04 -8.15 5.34
CA THR A 51 4.02 -8.08 4.28
C THR A 51 3.21 -9.34 4.10
N TYR A 52 3.67 -10.48 4.63
CA TYR A 52 2.99 -11.77 4.50
C TYR A 52 3.09 -12.66 5.75
N ALA A 53 3.96 -12.33 6.70
CA ALA A 53 4.13 -13.05 7.96
C ALA A 53 3.82 -12.14 9.15
N ARG A 54 3.08 -12.67 10.13
CA ARG A 54 2.72 -11.94 11.34
C ARG A 54 3.34 -12.62 12.57
N PRO A 55 4.35 -12.00 13.20
CA PRO A 55 4.95 -12.58 14.40
C PRO A 55 3.90 -12.78 15.50
N GLY A 56 3.81 -14.00 16.05
CA GLY A 56 2.96 -14.30 17.21
C GLY A 56 1.44 -14.41 16.97
N SER A 57 0.97 -14.46 15.72
CA SER A 57 -0.46 -14.60 15.41
C SER A 57 -0.83 -16.02 14.97
N TRP A 58 -1.66 -16.70 15.76
CA TRP A 58 -2.12 -18.07 15.47
C TRP A 58 -2.96 -18.15 14.17
N GLY A 59 -3.86 -17.20 13.94
CA GLY A 59 -4.65 -17.11 12.70
C GLY A 59 -3.91 -16.49 11.51
N GLY A 60 -2.90 -15.65 11.77
CA GLY A 60 -2.10 -15.01 10.72
C GLY A 60 -1.17 -15.97 9.97
N ASN A 61 -0.83 -17.10 10.60
CA ASN A 61 0.05 -18.11 10.00
C ASN A 61 -0.70 -19.25 9.31
N PHE A 62 -2.04 -19.35 9.43
CA PHE A 62 -2.79 -20.45 8.81
C PHE A 62 -2.51 -20.61 7.30
N TRP A 63 -2.62 -19.52 6.54
CA TRP A 63 -2.32 -19.54 5.10
C TRP A 63 -0.83 -19.72 4.80
N LEU A 64 0.02 -19.26 5.72
CA LEU A 64 1.48 -19.38 5.62
C LEU A 64 1.92 -20.84 5.82
N ASP A 65 1.27 -21.55 6.74
CA ASP A 65 1.50 -22.96 7.04
C ASP A 65 0.99 -23.87 5.90
N ILE A 66 -0.12 -23.49 5.24
CA ILE A 66 -0.70 -24.27 4.13
C ILE A 66 0.05 -24.04 2.81
N LEU A 67 0.30 -22.79 2.43
CA LEU A 67 0.83 -22.43 1.11
C LEU A 67 2.36 -22.29 1.10
N GLY A 68 2.97 -22.26 2.29
CA GLY A 68 4.35 -21.85 2.47
C GLY A 68 4.57 -20.37 2.17
N PRO A 69 5.77 -19.84 2.49
CA PRO A 69 6.11 -18.44 2.25
C PRO A 69 5.96 -18.01 0.78
N ASN A 70 6.43 -18.85 -0.15
CA ASN A 70 6.41 -18.54 -1.58
C ASN A 70 5.00 -18.57 -2.16
N GLY A 71 4.18 -19.56 -1.78
CA GLY A 71 2.80 -19.67 -2.25
C GLY A 71 1.92 -18.53 -1.73
N LEU A 72 2.05 -18.20 -0.44
CA LEU A 72 1.33 -17.08 0.16
C LEU A 72 1.71 -15.74 -0.50
N ARG A 73 3.01 -15.50 -0.70
CA ARG A 73 3.50 -14.28 -1.38
C ARG A 73 2.96 -14.17 -2.80
N PHE A 74 2.92 -15.25 -3.56
CA PHE A 74 2.38 -15.27 -4.91
C PHE A 74 0.90 -14.86 -4.92
N TRP A 75 0.06 -15.51 -4.12
CA TRP A 75 -1.38 -15.22 -4.08
C TRP A 75 -1.69 -13.83 -3.53
N LEU A 76 -0.95 -13.36 -2.51
CA LEU A 76 -1.05 -11.98 -2.06
C LEU A 76 -0.65 -11.00 -3.17
N GLY A 77 0.41 -11.30 -3.92
CA GLY A 77 0.82 -10.51 -5.08
C GLY A 77 -0.29 -10.39 -6.12
N VAL A 78 -0.96 -11.51 -6.45
CA VAL A 78 -2.11 -11.52 -7.37
C VAL A 78 -3.24 -10.63 -6.84
N ILE A 79 -3.61 -10.76 -5.57
CA ILE A 79 -4.68 -9.95 -4.94
C ILE A 79 -4.32 -8.46 -4.96
N VAL A 80 -3.08 -8.11 -4.61
CA VAL A 80 -2.60 -6.72 -4.59
C VAL A 80 -2.64 -6.13 -6.00
N VAL A 81 -2.19 -6.86 -7.02
CA VAL A 81 -2.25 -6.42 -8.42
C VAL A 81 -3.70 -6.20 -8.87
N LEU A 82 -4.62 -7.12 -8.55
CA LEU A 82 -6.04 -6.94 -8.85
C LEU A 82 -6.64 -5.72 -8.15
N ALA A 83 -6.25 -5.48 -6.89
CA ALA A 83 -6.71 -4.32 -6.13
C ALA A 83 -6.17 -2.99 -6.72
N ILE A 84 -4.95 -2.97 -7.25
CA ILE A 84 -4.39 -1.82 -7.98
C ILE A 84 -5.20 -1.53 -9.23
N PHE A 85 -5.46 -2.56 -10.07
CA PHE A 85 -6.28 -2.40 -11.27
C PHE A 85 -7.70 -1.94 -10.95
N LEU A 86 -8.34 -2.52 -9.92
CA LEU A 86 -9.66 -2.11 -9.49
C LEU A 86 -9.68 -0.66 -9.00
N SER A 87 -8.69 -0.27 -8.20
CA SER A 87 -8.56 1.12 -7.71
C SER A 87 -8.34 2.10 -8.86
N GLY A 88 -7.51 1.73 -9.85
CA GLY A 88 -7.29 2.52 -11.06
C GLY A 88 -8.56 2.65 -11.90
N TYR A 89 -9.30 1.56 -12.09
CA TYR A 89 -10.59 1.60 -12.76
C TYR A 89 -11.60 2.51 -12.04
N LEU A 90 -11.69 2.41 -10.71
CA LEU A 90 -12.58 3.26 -9.91
C LEU A 90 -12.16 4.74 -9.97
N PHE A 91 -10.86 5.03 -10.02
CA PHE A 91 -10.35 6.38 -10.21
C PHE A 91 -10.77 7.02 -11.54
N PHE A 92 -10.72 6.26 -12.64
CA PHE A 92 -11.12 6.78 -13.96
C PHE A 92 -12.64 6.80 -14.16
N LYS A 93 -13.36 5.89 -13.51
CA LYS A 93 -14.81 5.75 -13.67
C LYS A 93 -15.61 6.74 -12.83
N THR A 94 -15.21 6.88 -11.57
CA THR A 94 -15.88 7.78 -10.61
C THR A 94 -15.57 9.20 -11.02
#